data_AF-A0A960W8Y8-F1
#
_entry.id   AF-A0A960W8Y8-F1
#
_cell.length_a   1.000
_cell.length_b   1.000
_cell.length_c   1.000
_cell.angle_alpha   90.00
_cell.angle_beta   90.00
_cell.angle_gamma   90.00
#
_symmetry.space_group_name_H-M   'P 1'
#
loop_
_entity.id
_entity.type
_entity.pdbx_description
1 polymer ?
#
loop_
_entity_poly.entity_id
_entity_poly.type
_entity_poly.pdbx_seq_one_letter_code
_entity_poly.pdbx_strand_id
1 'polypeptide(L)'
;MIFAVLFCFAISMRIIGNQPFAAGDTIWHYSNELHLIRSIEQGQGFFSCFDKGAGIPALSFYQPLLYMLTALIYFSSFKLLNIYFIHNLLVCILFSLFPAAVFYCARSFKFTRFTSGIISLFTLFPISGWGHTVSAYFVLGLDTQLIGTLCFTAALGALCRLSRQEQTEKNLYILSISISCLILGHAVYALLLAYTLPAYLIVFWVYRGNQQMYHLIKKLLFSAALIACITGFWAVPFVKHTGEYRFKSTVELSGSRLYSSFTPYSFFSALFLGELLDTPHSDSALSSTGNTEFRWPAVSVLNRYGIFTLFSVLGFLMLIGKRMRFRSSVFAILFLWSIVLLLGADDIPPLR
;
A
#
# COMPACT_ATOMS: atom_id res chain seq x y z
N MET A 1 -14.90 8.66 13.18
CA MET A 1 -14.89 8.20 11.77
C MET A 1 -15.32 9.31 10.83
N ILE A 2 -16.62 9.67 10.73
CA ILE A 2 -17.09 10.71 9.78
C ILE A 2 -16.30 12.01 9.94
N PHE A 3 -16.13 12.49 11.18
CA PHE A 3 -15.31 13.67 11.46
C PHE A 3 -13.88 13.55 10.91
N ALA A 4 -13.20 12.41 11.10
CA ALA A 4 -11.84 12.20 10.61
C ALA A 4 -11.79 12.21 9.07
N VAL A 5 -12.77 11.57 8.41
CA VAL A 5 -12.90 11.57 6.94
C VAL A 5 -13.11 13.00 6.41
N LEU A 6 -14.06 13.73 7.00
CA LEU A 6 -14.35 15.12 6.60
C LEU A 6 -13.16 16.05 6.87
N PHE A 7 -12.45 15.85 7.98
CA PHE A 7 -11.24 16.61 8.29
C PHE A 7 -10.13 16.35 7.27
N CYS A 8 -9.87 15.08 6.93
CA CYS A 8 -8.91 14.72 5.87
C CYS A 8 -9.28 15.38 4.55
N PHE A 9 -10.56 15.32 4.17
CA PHE A 9 -11.06 15.92 2.95
C PHE A 9 -10.87 17.45 2.96
N ALA A 10 -11.18 18.11 4.07
CA ALA A 10 -11.05 19.55 4.22
C ALA A 10 -9.59 20.03 4.14
N ILE A 11 -8.62 19.24 4.61
CA ILE A 11 -7.20 19.61 4.48
C ILE A 11 -6.64 19.31 3.09
N SER A 12 -7.11 18.25 2.41
CA SER A 12 -6.64 17.87 1.08
C SER A 12 -7.38 18.55 -0.07
N MET A 13 -8.56 19.14 0.15
CA MET A 13 -9.34 19.77 -0.93
C MET A 13 -8.60 20.90 -1.66
N ARG A 14 -7.56 21.47 -1.05
CA ARG A 14 -6.73 22.54 -1.65
C ARG A 14 -6.01 22.10 -2.93
N ILE A 15 -5.78 20.79 -3.11
CA ILE A 15 -5.17 20.27 -4.35
C ILE A 15 -6.20 20.05 -5.46
N ILE A 16 -7.51 20.08 -5.16
CA ILE A 16 -8.54 19.89 -6.18
C ILE A 16 -8.55 21.13 -7.09
N GLY A 17 -8.22 20.92 -8.36
CA GLY A 17 -8.18 21.99 -9.35
C GLY A 17 -7.80 21.46 -10.73
N ASN A 18 -7.86 22.33 -11.74
CA ASN A 18 -7.51 22.00 -13.12
C ASN A 18 -6.01 22.10 -13.42
N GLN A 19 -5.17 22.24 -12.38
CA GLN A 19 -3.73 22.39 -12.49
C GLN A 19 -3.03 21.20 -11.82
N PRO A 20 -1.87 20.78 -12.33
CA PRO A 20 -1.07 19.77 -11.66
C PRO A 20 -0.64 20.28 -10.28
N PHE A 21 -0.77 19.48 -9.23
CA PHE A 21 -0.14 19.81 -7.95
C PHE A 21 1.31 19.30 -7.96
N ALA A 22 2.22 20.13 -7.46
CA ALA A 22 3.64 19.85 -7.49
C ALA A 22 4.06 18.99 -6.28
N ALA A 23 3.83 17.69 -6.38
CA ALA A 23 4.46 16.70 -5.51
C ALA A 23 5.39 15.80 -6.34
N GLY A 24 6.40 15.19 -5.70
CA GLY A 24 7.53 14.52 -6.35
C GLY A 24 7.13 13.57 -7.48
N ASP A 25 6.47 12.47 -7.12
CA ASP A 25 6.08 11.42 -8.07
C ASP A 25 4.77 11.71 -8.83
N THR A 26 3.97 12.68 -8.38
CA THR A 26 2.68 13.03 -8.99
C THR A 26 2.81 13.46 -10.45
N ILE A 27 3.89 14.16 -10.82
CA ILE A 27 4.13 14.54 -12.22
C ILE A 27 4.26 13.30 -13.12
N TRP A 28 4.88 12.23 -12.62
CA TRP A 28 4.96 10.96 -13.34
C TRP A 28 3.60 10.28 -13.44
N HIS A 29 2.76 10.39 -12.41
CA HIS A 29 1.40 9.87 -12.46
C HIS A 29 0.56 10.57 -13.54
N TYR A 30 0.61 11.90 -13.64
CA TYR A 30 -0.08 12.63 -14.72
C TYR A 30 0.41 12.24 -16.12
N SER A 31 1.73 12.04 -16.31
CA SER A 31 2.28 11.58 -17.58
C SER A 31 1.63 10.26 -17.99
N ASN A 32 1.64 9.27 -17.10
CA ASN A 32 1.07 7.94 -17.36
C ASN A 32 -0.43 8.03 -17.71
N GLU A 33 -1.19 8.91 -17.04
CA GLU A 33 -2.62 9.11 -17.33
C GLU A 33 -2.85 9.71 -18.71
N LEU A 34 -2.10 10.76 -19.07
CA LEU A 34 -2.17 11.40 -20.38
C LEU A 34 -1.81 10.42 -21.49
N HIS A 35 -0.75 9.63 -21.30
CA HIS A 35 -0.34 8.62 -22.27
C HIS A 35 -1.37 7.49 -22.40
N LEU A 36 -1.94 7.02 -21.29
CA LEU A 36 -3.01 6.01 -21.31
C LEU A 36 -4.23 6.52 -22.08
N ILE A 37 -4.70 7.73 -21.77
CA ILE A 37 -5.88 8.32 -22.42
C ILE A 37 -5.64 8.46 -23.93
N ARG A 38 -4.47 8.98 -24.34
CA ARG A 38 -4.10 9.07 -25.77
C ARG A 38 -4.07 7.71 -26.45
N SER A 39 -3.53 6.69 -25.79
CA SER A 39 -3.44 5.33 -26.34
C SER A 39 -4.84 4.72 -26.57
N ILE A 40 -5.77 4.95 -25.64
CA ILE A 40 -7.17 4.54 -25.78
C ILE A 40 -7.86 5.31 -26.92
N GLU A 41 -7.67 6.63 -27.00
CA GLU A 41 -8.24 7.46 -28.08
C GLU A 41 -7.74 7.07 -29.47
N GLN A 42 -6.50 6.60 -29.57
CA GLN A 42 -5.89 6.12 -30.81
C GLN A 42 -6.25 4.65 -31.13
N GLY A 43 -7.06 3.99 -30.31
CA GLY A 43 -7.45 2.59 -30.50
C GLY A 43 -6.32 1.57 -30.24
N GLN A 44 -5.21 2.00 -29.65
CA GLN A 44 -4.07 1.12 -29.31
C GLN A 44 -4.34 0.27 -28.06
N GLY A 45 -5.30 0.68 -27.23
CA GLY A 45 -5.74 -0.06 -26.05
C GLY A 45 -4.91 0.21 -24.79
N PHE A 46 -5.28 -0.46 -23.70
CA PHE A 46 -4.78 -0.17 -22.33
C PHE A 46 -3.28 -0.44 -22.13
N PHE A 47 -2.77 -1.53 -22.70
CA PHE A 47 -1.40 -2.01 -22.46
C PHE A 47 -0.35 -1.44 -23.43
N SER A 48 -0.78 -0.59 -24.36
CA SER A 48 0.07 -0.02 -25.41
C SER A 48 0.65 1.35 -25.05
N CYS A 49 0.51 1.76 -23.78
CA CYS A 49 1.02 3.02 -23.26
C CYS A 49 2.55 2.97 -23.08
N PHE A 50 3.29 3.45 -24.08
CA PHE A 50 4.75 3.61 -24.03
C PHE A 50 5.10 4.96 -23.37
N ASP A 51 5.56 4.95 -22.12
CA ASP A 51 5.76 6.20 -21.33
C ASP A 51 7.21 6.40 -20.84
N LYS A 52 8.08 5.40 -20.95
CA LYS A 52 9.52 5.60 -20.66
C LYS A 52 10.23 5.70 -21.99
N GLY A 53 11.04 6.74 -22.20
CA GLY A 53 11.79 7.06 -23.43
C GLY A 53 12.66 5.94 -24.05
N ALA A 54 12.66 4.75 -23.45
CA ALA A 54 13.15 3.49 -24.00
C ALA A 54 12.07 2.64 -24.72
N GLY A 55 10.83 3.12 -24.87
CA GLY A 55 9.73 2.36 -25.49
C GLY A 55 9.20 1.23 -24.60
N ILE A 56 9.20 1.40 -23.27
CA ILE A 56 8.67 0.37 -22.35
C ILE A 56 7.18 0.63 -22.11
N PRO A 57 6.30 -0.38 -22.28
CA PRO A 57 4.88 -0.25 -21.95
C PRO A 57 4.71 -0.19 -20.43
N ALA A 58 4.70 1.02 -19.86
CA ALA A 58 4.80 1.23 -18.41
C ALA A 58 3.65 0.52 -17.68
N LEU A 59 2.42 0.68 -18.15
CA LEU A 59 1.22 0.11 -17.53
C LEU A 59 1.08 -1.41 -17.67
N SER A 60 1.90 -2.04 -18.52
CA SER A 60 1.97 -3.50 -18.61
C SER A 60 2.67 -4.14 -17.41
N PHE A 61 3.57 -3.39 -16.77
CA PHE A 61 4.39 -3.90 -15.65
C PHE A 61 4.31 -3.01 -14.40
N TYR A 62 3.60 -1.89 -14.47
CA TYR A 62 3.37 -0.96 -13.39
C TYR A 62 1.92 -1.02 -12.91
N GLN A 63 1.63 -0.38 -11.77
CA GLN A 63 0.38 -0.48 -11.01
C GLN A 63 -0.78 0.25 -11.72
N PRO A 64 -1.70 -0.44 -12.42
CA PRO A 64 -2.62 0.20 -13.37
C PRO A 64 -3.82 0.94 -12.74
N LEU A 65 -4.20 0.62 -11.51
CA LEU A 65 -5.55 0.91 -11.01
C LEU A 65 -5.87 2.41 -10.94
N LEU A 66 -4.96 3.24 -10.42
CA LEU A 66 -5.20 4.68 -10.32
C LEU A 66 -5.46 5.29 -11.70
N TYR A 67 -4.63 4.93 -12.68
CA TYR A 67 -4.73 5.43 -14.05
C TYR A 67 -5.99 4.93 -14.76
N MET A 68 -6.37 3.66 -14.53
CA MET A 68 -7.63 3.10 -15.02
C MET A 68 -8.83 3.87 -14.48
N LEU A 69 -8.82 4.23 -13.19
CA LEU A 69 -9.89 5.01 -12.58
C LEU A 69 -9.95 6.42 -13.17
N THR A 70 -8.81 7.09 -13.34
CA THR A 70 -8.73 8.41 -13.97
C THR A 70 -9.28 8.37 -15.40
N ALA A 71 -8.82 7.43 -16.22
CA ALA A 71 -9.28 7.25 -17.60
C ALA A 71 -10.78 6.91 -17.66
N LEU A 72 -11.25 6.02 -16.79
CA LEU A 72 -12.67 5.64 -16.71
C LEU A 72 -13.54 6.86 -16.42
N ILE A 73 -13.18 7.68 -15.43
CA ILE A 73 -13.94 8.89 -15.08
C ILE A 73 -13.86 9.91 -16.23
N TYR A 74 -12.69 10.08 -16.84
CA TYR A 74 -12.51 11.00 -17.98
C TYR A 74 -13.45 10.65 -19.13
N PHE A 75 -13.44 9.39 -19.59
CA PHE A 75 -14.32 8.95 -20.67
C PHE A 75 -15.80 8.91 -20.26
N SER A 76 -16.12 8.50 -19.03
CA SER A 76 -17.51 8.49 -18.53
C SER A 76 -18.09 9.89 -18.36
N SER A 77 -17.24 10.89 -18.14
CA SER A 77 -17.62 12.30 -18.11
C SER A 77 -17.75 12.91 -19.51
N PHE A 78 -17.68 12.12 -20.58
CA PHE A 78 -17.63 12.59 -21.97
C PHE A 78 -16.51 13.61 -22.20
N LYS A 79 -15.37 13.43 -21.51
CA LYS A 79 -14.21 14.34 -21.57
C LYS A 79 -14.50 15.77 -21.08
N LEU A 80 -15.56 15.97 -20.30
CA LEU A 80 -15.91 17.27 -19.71
C LEU A 80 -15.01 17.63 -18.54
N LEU A 81 -14.53 16.64 -17.80
CA LEU A 81 -13.65 16.85 -16.65
C LEU A 81 -12.18 16.82 -17.07
N ASN A 82 -11.40 17.75 -16.54
CA ASN A 82 -9.95 17.80 -16.74
C ASN A 82 -9.26 16.62 -16.03
N ILE A 83 -8.23 16.04 -16.65
CA ILE A 83 -7.48 14.88 -16.12
C ILE A 83 -6.84 15.20 -14.76
N TYR A 84 -6.21 16.38 -14.63
CA TYR A 84 -5.61 16.83 -13.37
C TYR A 84 -6.67 16.95 -12.27
N PHE A 85 -7.85 17.48 -12.61
CA PHE A 85 -8.96 17.57 -11.66
C PHE A 85 -9.40 16.18 -11.17
N ILE A 86 -9.57 15.22 -12.09
CA ILE A 86 -9.96 13.85 -11.75
C ILE A 86 -8.93 13.19 -10.83
N HIS A 87 -7.64 13.26 -11.21
CA HIS A 87 -6.56 12.69 -10.43
C HIS A 87 -6.50 13.29 -9.02
N ASN A 88 -6.51 14.62 -8.91
CA ASN A 88 -6.42 15.31 -7.61
C ASN A 88 -7.62 15.01 -6.72
N LEU A 89 -8.80 14.87 -7.34
CA LEU A 89 -10.01 14.44 -6.65
C LEU A 89 -9.88 13.01 -6.14
N LEU A 90 -9.35 12.07 -6.94
CA LEU A 90 -9.11 10.69 -6.52
C LEU A 90 -8.11 10.62 -5.36
N VAL A 91 -6.99 11.32 -5.44
CA VAL A 91 -6.00 11.42 -4.34
C VAL A 91 -6.67 11.94 -3.07
N CYS A 92 -7.43 13.04 -3.16
CA CYS A 92 -8.17 13.62 -2.04
C CYS A 92 -9.18 12.63 -1.42
N ILE A 93 -9.97 11.94 -2.25
CA ILE A 93 -10.95 10.94 -1.80
C ILE A 93 -10.26 9.76 -1.12
N LEU A 94 -9.21 9.20 -1.75
CA LEU A 94 -8.50 8.04 -1.21
C LEU A 94 -7.84 8.34 0.13
N PHE A 95 -7.18 9.50 0.24
CA PHE A 95 -6.63 10.01 1.48
C PHE A 95 -7.72 10.14 2.56
N SER A 96 -8.86 10.70 2.19
CA SER A 96 -9.99 10.90 3.11
C SER A 96 -10.68 9.62 3.56
N LEU A 97 -10.65 8.56 2.73
CA LEU A 97 -11.26 7.28 3.05
C LEU A 97 -10.39 6.40 3.97
N PHE A 98 -9.09 6.69 4.09
CA PHE A 98 -8.19 5.89 4.91
C PHE A 98 -8.62 5.79 6.39
N PRO A 99 -8.99 6.88 7.09
CA PRO A 99 -9.56 6.81 8.43
C PRO A 99 -10.77 5.86 8.55
N ALA A 100 -11.60 5.76 7.51
CA ALA A 100 -12.75 4.86 7.50
C ALA A 100 -12.32 3.39 7.39
N ALA A 101 -11.31 3.09 6.58
CA ALA A 101 -10.72 1.75 6.52
C ALA A 101 -10.09 1.35 7.86
N VAL A 102 -9.35 2.25 8.51
CA VAL A 102 -8.79 2.01 9.84
C VAL A 102 -9.89 1.79 10.87
N PHE A 103 -10.95 2.61 10.86
CA PHE A 103 -12.11 2.41 11.73
C PHE A 103 -12.74 1.03 11.51
N TYR A 104 -12.97 0.65 10.25
CA TYR A 104 -13.51 -0.66 9.89
C TYR A 104 -12.62 -1.79 10.42
N CYS A 105 -11.31 -1.69 10.21
CA CYS A 105 -10.32 -2.66 10.68
C CYS A 105 -10.30 -2.77 12.22
N ALA A 106 -10.25 -1.65 12.94
CA ALA A 106 -10.34 -1.64 14.40
C ALA A 106 -11.66 -2.25 14.91
N ARG A 107 -12.77 -1.95 14.24
CA ARG A 107 -14.07 -2.59 14.55
C ARG A 107 -14.06 -4.07 14.27
N SER A 108 -13.37 -4.51 13.22
CA SER A 108 -13.10 -5.93 12.98
C SER A 108 -12.33 -6.52 14.16
N PHE A 109 -11.34 -5.85 14.75
CA PHE A 109 -10.69 -6.35 15.96
C PHE A 109 -11.53 -6.27 17.27
N LYS A 110 -12.80 -5.88 17.19
CA LYS A 110 -13.75 -5.71 18.32
C LYS A 110 -13.40 -4.59 19.31
N PHE A 111 -12.52 -3.64 18.94
CA PHE A 111 -12.41 -2.39 19.69
C PHE A 111 -13.77 -1.69 19.75
N THR A 112 -14.09 -0.99 20.84
CA THR A 112 -15.36 -0.27 20.98
C THR A 112 -15.52 0.79 19.89
N ARG A 113 -16.76 1.26 19.61
CA ARG A 113 -16.96 2.33 18.60
C ARG A 113 -16.16 3.59 18.94
N PHE A 114 -16.09 3.94 20.22
CA PHE A 114 -15.31 5.08 20.69
C PHE A 114 -13.82 4.87 20.47
N THR A 115 -13.26 3.74 20.91
CA THR A 115 -11.84 3.40 20.71
C THR A 115 -11.48 3.35 19.22
N SER A 116 -12.30 2.70 18.37
CA SER A 116 -12.08 2.70 16.92
C SER A 116 -12.16 4.10 16.32
N GLY A 117 -13.05 4.95 16.85
CA GLY A 117 -13.17 6.36 16.44
C GLY A 117 -11.92 7.16 16.76
N ILE A 118 -11.35 6.94 17.95
CA ILE A 118 -10.08 7.52 18.39
C ILE A 118 -8.93 7.03 17.51
N ILE A 119 -8.79 5.71 17.30
CA ILE A 119 -7.74 5.14 16.44
C ILE A 119 -7.82 5.73 15.03
N SER A 120 -9.03 5.81 14.47
CA SER A 120 -9.32 6.40 13.16
C SER A 120 -8.96 7.89 13.07
N LEU A 121 -9.08 8.65 14.16
CA LEU A 121 -8.61 10.05 14.20
C LEU A 121 -7.08 10.11 14.26
N PHE A 122 -6.46 9.20 15.01
CA PHE A 122 -5.02 9.17 15.19
C PHE A 122 -4.23 8.73 13.96
N THR A 123 -4.89 8.24 12.89
CA THR A 123 -4.23 7.89 11.63
C THR A 123 -3.57 9.07 10.93
N LEU A 124 -3.90 10.30 11.33
CA LEU A 124 -3.38 11.54 10.78
C LEU A 124 -2.06 12.01 11.41
N PHE A 125 -1.68 11.42 12.54
CA PHE A 125 -0.53 11.84 13.34
C PHE A 125 0.80 11.16 13.01
N PRO A 126 0.89 10.00 12.33
CA PRO A 126 2.18 9.48 11.92
C PRO A 126 2.98 10.53 11.14
N ILE A 127 4.25 10.69 11.49
CA ILE A 127 5.21 11.55 10.80
C ILE A 127 6.24 10.60 10.19
N SER A 128 5.91 10.08 9.02
CA SER A 128 6.69 9.10 8.29
C SER A 128 6.55 9.42 6.81
N GLY A 129 7.66 9.68 6.13
CA GLY A 129 7.67 9.93 4.68
C GLY A 129 7.17 8.73 3.85
N TRP A 130 7.25 7.51 4.41
CA TRP A 130 6.81 6.28 3.74
C TRP A 130 5.51 5.69 4.32
N GLY A 131 4.91 6.39 5.29
CA GLY A 131 3.63 6.03 5.92
C GLY A 131 2.46 6.80 5.33
N HIS A 132 1.25 6.58 5.88
CA HIS A 132 0.07 7.36 5.49
C HIS A 132 0.09 8.75 6.11
N THR A 133 0.79 9.69 5.47
CA THR A 133 1.03 11.04 6.01
C THR A 133 0.82 12.13 4.97
N VAL A 134 0.54 13.35 5.43
CA VAL A 134 0.36 14.50 4.54
C VAL A 134 1.61 14.71 3.68
N SER A 135 2.82 14.61 4.26
CA SER A 135 4.06 14.75 3.50
C SER A 135 4.27 13.64 2.48
N ALA A 136 3.94 12.39 2.82
CA ALA A 136 4.06 11.27 1.89
C ALA A 136 3.25 11.47 0.60
N TYR A 137 2.03 12.01 0.71
CA TYR A 137 1.15 12.16 -0.45
C TYR A 137 1.29 13.52 -1.12
N PHE A 138 1.33 14.59 -0.35
CA PHE A 138 1.30 15.95 -0.90
C PHE A 138 2.68 16.59 -1.10
N VAL A 139 3.76 15.90 -0.69
CA VAL A 139 5.15 16.33 -1.00
C VAL A 139 5.86 15.28 -1.85
N LEU A 140 5.85 14.00 -1.45
CA LEU A 140 6.52 12.95 -2.24
C LEU A 140 5.68 12.46 -3.42
N GLY A 141 4.36 12.61 -3.40
CA GLY A 141 3.49 12.18 -4.51
C GLY A 141 3.26 10.67 -4.54
N LEU A 142 3.24 10.00 -3.37
CA LEU A 142 3.03 8.55 -3.26
C LEU A 142 1.55 8.14 -3.52
N ASP A 143 1.04 8.47 -4.70
CA ASP A 143 -0.39 8.43 -5.00
C ASP A 143 -0.92 7.00 -5.16
N THR A 144 -0.14 6.08 -5.74
CA THR A 144 -0.55 4.67 -5.86
C THR A 144 -0.52 3.94 -4.50
N GLN A 145 0.34 4.37 -3.58
CA GLN A 145 0.42 3.89 -2.21
C GLN A 145 -0.84 4.23 -1.39
N LEU A 146 -1.61 5.28 -1.75
CA LEU A 146 -2.90 5.58 -1.12
C LEU A 146 -3.89 4.42 -1.28
N ILE A 147 -3.99 3.87 -2.49
CA ILE A 147 -4.83 2.70 -2.78
C ILE A 147 -4.30 1.50 -1.98
N GLY A 148 -2.97 1.30 -2.01
CA GLY A 148 -2.28 0.26 -1.26
C GLY A 148 -2.64 0.26 0.23
N THR A 149 -2.41 1.36 0.93
CA THR A 149 -2.66 1.51 2.37
C THR A 149 -4.14 1.34 2.75
N LEU A 150 -5.05 1.94 1.97
CA LEU A 150 -6.49 1.84 2.15
C LEU A 150 -6.97 0.38 2.02
N CYS A 151 -6.63 -0.27 0.90
CA CYS A 151 -7.08 -1.62 0.60
C CYS A 151 -6.39 -2.66 1.50
N PHE A 152 -5.13 -2.46 1.88
CA PHE A 152 -4.42 -3.32 2.84
C PHE A 152 -5.17 -3.37 4.18
N THR A 153 -5.53 -2.19 4.69
CA THR A 153 -6.22 -2.08 5.97
C THR A 153 -7.63 -2.68 5.92
N ALA A 154 -8.35 -2.45 4.82
CA ALA A 154 -9.66 -3.06 4.59
C ALA A 154 -9.57 -4.60 4.47
N ALA A 155 -8.57 -5.11 3.76
CA ALA A 155 -8.33 -6.55 3.60
C ALA A 155 -8.07 -7.24 4.95
N LEU A 156 -7.21 -6.67 5.80
CA LEU A 156 -6.97 -7.19 7.15
C LEU A 156 -8.25 -7.22 7.99
N GLY A 157 -9.02 -6.13 7.94
CA GLY A 157 -10.30 -6.04 8.64
C GLY A 157 -11.30 -7.10 8.17
N ALA A 158 -11.37 -7.35 6.85
CA ALA A 158 -12.25 -8.34 6.25
C ALA A 158 -11.82 -9.78 6.59
N LEU A 159 -10.53 -10.08 6.47
CA LEU A 159 -9.93 -11.37 6.85
C LEU A 159 -10.25 -11.71 8.31
N CYS A 160 -10.10 -10.74 9.22
CA CYS A 160 -10.42 -10.92 10.64
C CYS A 160 -11.91 -11.21 10.88
N ARG A 161 -12.84 -10.61 10.12
CA ARG A 161 -14.28 -10.93 10.26
C ARG A 161 -14.63 -12.28 9.65
N LEU A 162 -14.03 -12.64 8.51
CA LEU A 162 -14.21 -13.93 7.85
C LEU A 162 -13.80 -15.10 8.74
N SER A 163 -12.67 -14.98 9.42
CA SER A 163 -12.14 -16.00 10.34
C SER A 163 -13.02 -16.24 11.57
N ARG A 164 -13.92 -15.30 11.87
CA ARG A 164 -14.94 -15.42 12.95
C ARG A 164 -16.34 -15.70 12.43
N GLN A 165 -16.47 -15.97 11.12
CA GLN A 165 -17.74 -16.27 10.46
C GLN A 165 -18.77 -15.13 10.55
N GLU A 166 -18.34 -13.89 10.81
CA GLU A 166 -19.23 -12.72 10.90
C GLU A 166 -19.51 -12.19 9.50
N GLN A 167 -20.80 -12.01 9.13
CA GLN A 167 -21.21 -11.43 7.84
C GLN A 167 -20.39 -11.99 6.67
N THR A 168 -20.32 -13.33 6.59
CA THR A 168 -19.31 -14.04 5.79
C THR A 168 -19.27 -13.57 4.34
N GLU A 169 -20.42 -13.49 3.66
CA GLU A 169 -20.49 -13.09 2.25
C GLU A 169 -19.98 -11.67 2.03
N LYS A 170 -20.47 -10.70 2.80
CA LYS A 170 -20.03 -9.30 2.71
C LYS A 170 -18.52 -9.18 2.87
N ASN A 171 -17.94 -9.83 3.87
CA ASN A 171 -16.51 -9.72 4.13
C ASN A 171 -15.67 -10.51 3.13
N LEU A 172 -16.24 -11.53 2.50
CA LEU A 172 -15.61 -12.25 1.38
C LEU A 172 -15.41 -11.30 0.21
N TYR A 173 -16.46 -10.58 -0.20
CA TYR A 173 -16.37 -9.59 -1.26
C TYR A 173 -15.43 -8.44 -0.92
N ILE A 174 -15.50 -7.89 0.31
CA ILE A 174 -14.57 -6.83 0.74
C ILE A 174 -13.12 -7.33 0.65
N LEU A 175 -12.85 -8.56 1.10
CA LEU A 175 -11.51 -9.14 1.03
C LEU A 175 -11.05 -9.29 -0.43
N SER A 176 -11.87 -9.90 -1.29
CA SER A 176 -11.52 -10.12 -2.69
C SER A 176 -11.27 -8.81 -3.43
N ILE A 177 -12.19 -7.85 -3.32
CA ILE A 177 -12.05 -6.52 -3.95
C ILE A 177 -10.81 -5.80 -3.41
N SER A 178 -10.59 -5.80 -2.10
CA SER A 178 -9.43 -5.12 -1.51
C SER A 178 -8.12 -5.73 -2.00
N ILE A 179 -8.01 -7.07 -2.06
CA ILE A 179 -6.78 -7.72 -2.57
C ILE A 179 -6.60 -7.47 -4.06
N SER A 180 -7.66 -7.52 -4.87
CA SER A 180 -7.58 -7.15 -6.28
C SER A 180 -7.10 -5.70 -6.46
N CYS A 181 -7.63 -4.78 -5.66
CA CYS A 181 -7.17 -3.39 -5.64
C CYS A 181 -5.73 -3.24 -5.14
N LEU A 182 -5.25 -4.10 -4.24
CA LEU A 182 -3.83 -4.13 -3.85
C LEU A 182 -2.93 -4.56 -5.01
N ILE A 183 -3.30 -5.63 -5.72
CA ILE A 183 -2.52 -6.15 -6.85
C ILE A 183 -2.44 -5.10 -7.97
N LEU A 184 -3.57 -4.49 -8.32
CA LEU A 184 -3.66 -3.49 -9.38
C LEU A 184 -3.21 -2.09 -8.94
N GLY A 185 -3.31 -1.77 -7.64
CA GLY A 185 -3.03 -0.44 -7.11
C GLY A 185 -1.63 -0.27 -6.56
N HIS A 186 -1.10 -1.27 -5.85
CA HIS A 186 0.28 -1.26 -5.36
C HIS A 186 0.79 -2.65 -4.96
N ALA A 187 1.43 -3.35 -5.89
CA ALA A 187 1.82 -4.76 -5.74
C ALA A 187 2.66 -5.06 -4.49
N VAL A 188 3.48 -4.12 -4.00
CA VAL A 188 4.24 -4.30 -2.75
C VAL A 188 3.32 -4.53 -1.54
N TYR A 189 2.20 -3.82 -1.44
CA TYR A 189 1.25 -4.04 -0.33
C TYR A 189 0.50 -5.37 -0.48
N ALA A 190 0.25 -5.83 -1.72
CA ALA A 190 -0.26 -7.17 -1.96
C ALA A 190 0.74 -8.23 -1.48
N LEU A 191 2.03 -8.02 -1.75
CA LEU A 191 3.11 -8.91 -1.31
C LEU A 191 3.26 -8.92 0.22
N LEU A 192 3.21 -7.75 0.88
CA LEU A 192 3.20 -7.66 2.34
C LEU A 192 2.00 -8.39 2.95
N LEU A 193 0.82 -8.29 2.33
CA LEU A 193 -0.35 -9.05 2.76
C LEU A 193 -0.15 -10.56 2.56
N ALA A 194 0.43 -10.96 1.42
CA ALA A 194 0.75 -12.35 1.13
C ALA A 194 1.76 -12.95 2.11
N TYR A 195 2.70 -12.16 2.65
CA TYR A 195 3.63 -12.60 3.69
C TYR A 195 3.00 -12.63 5.09
N THR A 196 2.10 -11.70 5.41
CA THR A 196 1.42 -11.67 6.71
C THR A 196 0.31 -12.73 6.84
N LEU A 197 -0.29 -13.14 5.73
CA LEU A 197 -1.38 -14.11 5.70
C LEU A 197 -0.96 -15.51 6.23
N PRO A 198 0.15 -16.14 5.81
CA PRO A 198 0.62 -17.40 6.37
C PRO A 198 0.83 -17.34 7.88
N ALA A 199 1.48 -16.29 8.39
CA ALA A 199 1.67 -16.10 9.83
C ALA A 199 0.33 -16.03 10.56
N TYR A 200 -0.62 -15.26 10.02
CA TYR A 200 -1.98 -15.19 10.54
C TYR A 200 -2.68 -16.56 10.54
N LEU A 201 -2.56 -17.32 9.45
CA LEU A 201 -3.18 -18.63 9.30
C LEU A 201 -2.60 -19.68 10.25
N ILE A 202 -1.27 -19.67 10.47
CA ILE A 202 -0.61 -20.55 11.44
C ILE A 202 -1.14 -20.26 12.84
N VAL A 203 -1.14 -18.99 13.24
CA VAL A 203 -1.68 -18.60 14.56
C VAL A 203 -3.16 -18.97 14.65
N PHE A 204 -3.95 -18.68 13.62
CA PHE A 204 -5.38 -19.05 13.61
C PHE A 204 -5.57 -20.56 13.78
N TRP A 205 -4.79 -21.36 13.07
CA TRP A 205 -4.83 -22.83 13.13
C TRP A 205 -4.50 -23.36 14.52
N VAL A 206 -3.40 -22.89 15.13
CA VAL A 206 -2.98 -23.32 16.49
C VAL A 206 -4.07 -23.08 17.53
N TYR A 207 -4.77 -21.94 17.44
CA TYR A 207 -5.74 -21.55 18.45
C TYR A 207 -7.17 -22.04 18.18
N ARG A 208 -7.55 -22.23 16.92
CA ARG A 208 -8.92 -22.60 16.54
C ARG A 208 -9.06 -24.05 16.14
N GLY A 209 -7.99 -24.71 15.73
CA GLY A 209 -7.98 -26.11 15.32
C GLY A 209 -8.38 -26.33 13.85
N ASN A 210 -8.37 -27.61 13.45
CA ASN A 210 -8.50 -28.03 12.05
C ASN A 210 -9.84 -27.67 11.41
N GLN A 211 -10.96 -27.80 12.14
CA GLN A 211 -12.30 -27.59 11.56
C GLN A 211 -12.51 -26.14 11.12
N GLN A 212 -12.21 -25.19 12.00
CA GLN A 212 -12.34 -23.76 11.73
C GLN A 212 -11.36 -23.33 10.64
N MET A 213 -10.14 -23.88 10.65
CA MET A 213 -9.13 -23.62 9.62
C MET A 213 -9.62 -24.10 8.24
N TYR A 214 -10.19 -25.30 8.14
CA TYR A 214 -10.76 -25.81 6.90
C TYR A 214 -11.84 -24.90 6.31
N HIS A 215 -12.76 -24.41 7.15
CA HIS A 215 -13.78 -23.46 6.71
C HIS A 215 -13.19 -22.13 6.25
N LEU A 216 -12.14 -21.64 6.91
CA LEU A 216 -11.45 -20.42 6.48
C LEU A 216 -10.74 -20.62 5.14
N ILE A 217 -10.01 -21.74 4.97
CA ILE A 217 -9.33 -22.08 3.71
C ILE A 217 -10.31 -22.12 2.54
N LYS A 218 -11.47 -22.76 2.69
CA LYS A 218 -12.51 -22.78 1.63
C LYS A 218 -12.91 -21.37 1.18
N LYS A 219 -13.11 -20.46 2.14
CA LYS A 219 -13.44 -19.06 1.86
C LYS A 219 -12.29 -18.34 1.17
N LEU A 220 -11.05 -18.59 1.59
CA LEU A 220 -9.86 -18.02 0.96
C LEU A 220 -9.66 -18.53 -0.46
N LEU A 221 -9.91 -19.81 -0.73
CA LEU A 221 -9.87 -20.38 -2.09
C LEU A 221 -10.91 -19.72 -3.00
N PHE A 222 -12.14 -19.53 -2.51
CA PHE A 222 -13.16 -18.80 -3.26
C PHE A 222 -12.75 -17.34 -3.51
N SER A 223 -12.22 -16.67 -2.48
CA SER A 223 -11.68 -15.31 -2.63
C SER A 223 -10.54 -15.27 -3.65
N ALA A 224 -9.65 -16.26 -3.67
CA ALA A 224 -8.56 -16.36 -4.63
C ALA A 224 -9.08 -16.52 -6.06
N ALA A 225 -10.13 -17.31 -6.27
CA ALA A 225 -10.78 -17.43 -7.58
C ALA A 225 -11.37 -16.08 -8.03
N LEU A 226 -12.08 -15.36 -7.15
CA LEU A 226 -12.60 -14.03 -7.46
C LEU A 226 -11.48 -13.03 -7.79
N ILE A 227 -10.41 -13.03 -7.00
CA ILE A 227 -9.24 -12.18 -7.23
C ILE A 227 -8.66 -12.46 -8.61
N ALA A 228 -8.44 -13.75 -8.95
CA ALA A 228 -7.92 -14.16 -10.25
C ALA A 228 -8.82 -13.73 -11.42
N CYS A 229 -10.15 -13.80 -11.26
CA CYS A 229 -11.08 -13.29 -12.27
C CYS A 229 -10.96 -11.77 -12.46
N ILE A 230 -10.85 -11.00 -11.37
CA ILE A 230 -10.76 -9.53 -11.43
C ILE A 230 -9.40 -9.08 -11.98
N THR A 231 -8.30 -9.72 -11.57
CA THR A 231 -6.94 -9.30 -11.94
C THR A 231 -6.38 -10.07 -13.14
N GLY A 232 -7.09 -11.08 -13.64
CA GLY A 232 -6.59 -11.97 -14.69
C GLY A 232 -6.26 -11.25 -16.00
N PHE A 233 -6.98 -10.18 -16.33
CA PHE A 233 -6.66 -9.36 -17.51
C PHE A 233 -5.26 -8.72 -17.41
N TRP A 234 -4.80 -8.40 -16.20
CA TRP A 234 -3.48 -7.82 -15.95
C TRP A 234 -2.35 -8.84 -16.06
N ALA A 235 -2.66 -10.15 -16.07
CA ALA A 235 -1.67 -11.20 -16.35
C ALA A 235 -1.35 -11.32 -17.86
N VAL A 236 -2.20 -10.79 -18.75
CA VAL A 236 -2.05 -10.93 -20.21
C VAL A 236 -0.72 -10.39 -20.73
N PRO A 237 -0.22 -9.20 -20.32
CA PRO A 237 1.08 -8.72 -20.76
C PRO A 237 2.21 -9.66 -20.36
N PHE A 238 2.18 -10.22 -19.15
CA PHE A 238 3.21 -11.15 -18.66
C PHE A 238 3.28 -12.44 -19.48
N VAL A 239 2.15 -12.92 -20.01
CA VAL A 239 2.11 -14.11 -20.88
C VAL A 239 2.60 -13.76 -22.29
N LYS A 240 2.13 -12.64 -22.85
CA LYS A 240 2.45 -12.23 -24.23
C LYS A 240 3.90 -11.78 -24.39
N HIS A 241 4.53 -11.21 -23.36
CA HIS A 241 5.87 -10.60 -23.47
C HIS A 241 7.01 -11.55 -23.03
N THR A 242 6.81 -12.86 -23.10
CA THR A 242 7.79 -13.88 -22.65
C THR A 242 9.01 -14.04 -23.58
N GLY A 243 8.96 -13.53 -24.82
CA GLY A 243 10.00 -13.78 -25.85
C GLY A 243 10.72 -12.54 -26.41
N GLU A 244 10.01 -11.42 -26.62
CA GLU A 244 10.51 -10.33 -27.49
C GLU A 244 11.07 -9.11 -26.75
N TYR A 245 10.63 -8.85 -25.52
CA TYR A 245 11.18 -7.79 -24.68
C TYR A 245 12.22 -8.36 -23.73
N ARG A 246 13.32 -8.89 -24.29
CA ARG A 246 14.54 -9.04 -23.50
C ARG A 246 14.95 -7.62 -23.12
N PHE A 247 14.82 -7.27 -21.83
CA PHE A 247 15.48 -6.09 -21.28
C PHE A 247 16.90 -6.07 -21.86
N LYS A 248 17.22 -5.02 -22.62
CA LYS A 248 18.60 -4.82 -23.11
C LYS A 248 19.52 -5.07 -21.92
N SER A 249 20.51 -5.93 -22.12
CA SER A 249 21.35 -6.39 -21.02
C SER A 249 21.88 -5.17 -20.25
N THR A 250 21.96 -5.31 -18.94
CA THR A 250 22.39 -4.34 -17.93
C THR A 250 23.68 -3.57 -18.27
N VAL A 251 24.44 -4.02 -19.27
CA VAL A 251 25.67 -3.40 -19.76
C VAL A 251 25.42 -2.13 -20.60
N GLU A 252 24.32 -2.03 -21.35
CA GLU A 252 23.97 -0.80 -22.10
C GLU A 252 23.18 0.24 -21.27
N LEU A 253 22.70 -0.15 -20.09
CA LEU A 253 21.92 0.68 -19.16
C LEU A 253 22.75 1.20 -17.98
N SER A 254 24.08 1.11 -18.03
CA SER A 254 24.98 1.55 -16.94
C SER A 254 24.82 3.03 -16.55
N GLY A 255 24.18 3.86 -17.38
CA GLY A 255 23.75 5.23 -17.03
C GLY A 255 22.30 5.37 -16.54
N SER A 256 21.43 4.40 -16.84
CA SER A 256 20.00 4.43 -16.56
C SER A 256 19.71 3.64 -15.28
N ARG A 257 19.95 4.31 -14.16
CA ARG A 257 19.75 3.83 -12.79
C ARG A 257 18.27 3.66 -12.37
N LEU A 258 17.37 3.45 -13.34
CA LEU A 258 15.90 3.51 -13.20
C LEU A 258 15.22 2.15 -13.03
N TYR A 259 15.98 1.06 -13.03
CA TYR A 259 15.47 -0.30 -12.87
C TYR A 259 16.31 -1.07 -11.86
N SER A 260 15.75 -1.32 -10.67
CA SER A 260 16.25 -2.30 -9.71
C SER A 260 15.31 -3.50 -9.69
N SER A 261 15.83 -4.68 -10.01
CA SER A 261 15.12 -5.94 -9.77
C SER A 261 15.48 -6.42 -8.37
N PHE A 262 14.47 -6.67 -7.54
CA PHE A 262 14.66 -7.26 -6.22
C PHE A 262 14.26 -8.74 -6.28
N THR A 263 15.20 -9.63 -6.01
CA THR A 263 14.90 -11.06 -5.88
C THR A 263 14.22 -11.33 -4.53
N PRO A 264 13.47 -12.44 -4.37
CA PRO A 264 12.96 -12.84 -3.05
C PRO A 264 14.09 -12.93 -2.01
N TYR A 265 15.27 -13.40 -2.41
CA TYR A 265 16.45 -13.42 -1.55
C TYR A 265 16.87 -12.02 -1.11
N SER A 266 16.97 -11.06 -2.04
CA SER A 266 17.29 -9.66 -1.72
C SER A 266 16.22 -9.02 -0.82
N PHE A 267 14.94 -9.31 -1.05
CA PHE A 267 13.84 -8.85 -0.20
C PHE A 267 13.94 -9.45 1.21
N PHE A 268 14.13 -10.77 1.34
CA PHE A 268 14.26 -11.41 2.65
C PHE A 268 15.53 -10.96 3.35
N SER A 269 16.63 -10.76 2.63
CA SER A 269 17.85 -10.19 3.18
C SER A 269 17.59 -8.80 3.73
N ALA A 270 17.03 -7.88 2.93
CA ALA A 270 16.65 -6.55 3.39
C ALA A 270 15.65 -6.59 4.55
N LEU A 271 14.71 -7.53 4.53
CA LEU A 271 13.73 -7.72 5.61
C LEU A 271 14.38 -8.17 6.91
N PHE A 272 15.26 -9.17 6.87
CA PHE A 272 15.95 -9.70 8.05
C PHE A 272 17.02 -8.73 8.57
N LEU A 273 17.54 -7.87 7.71
CA LEU A 273 18.46 -6.79 8.08
C LEU A 273 17.73 -5.53 8.58
N GLY A 274 16.39 -5.47 8.47
CA GLY A 274 15.60 -4.28 8.82
C GLY A 274 15.62 -3.18 7.76
N GLU A 275 16.37 -3.36 6.67
CA GLU A 275 16.62 -2.38 5.61
C GLU A 275 15.45 -2.20 4.62
N LEU A 276 14.33 -2.93 4.79
CA LEU A 276 13.27 -2.99 3.78
C LEU A 276 12.62 -1.63 3.47
N LEU A 277 12.60 -0.74 4.46
CA LEU A 277 12.08 0.63 4.34
C LEU A 277 13.17 1.69 4.57
N ASP A 278 14.41 1.27 4.77
CA ASP A 278 15.53 2.18 4.94
C ASP A 278 15.99 2.69 3.58
N THR A 279 16.40 3.96 3.54
CA THR A 279 17.06 4.48 2.35
C THR A 279 18.36 3.71 2.15
N PRO A 280 18.59 3.08 0.99
CA PRO A 280 19.78 2.28 0.75
C PRO A 280 21.05 3.09 1.03
N HIS A 281 22.00 2.47 1.72
CA HIS A 281 23.32 3.02 2.01
C HIS A 281 23.93 3.68 0.77
N SER A 282 24.67 4.76 1.03
CA SER A 282 25.34 5.80 0.20
C SER A 282 25.55 5.64 -1.31
N ASP A 283 25.41 4.46 -1.90
CA ASP A 283 25.64 4.17 -3.32
C ASP A 283 24.34 4.07 -4.15
N SER A 284 23.18 4.30 -3.52
CA SER A 284 21.93 4.32 -4.26
C SER A 284 21.83 5.52 -5.19
N ALA A 285 21.40 5.23 -6.42
CA ALA A 285 21.21 6.17 -7.53
C ALA A 285 20.43 7.45 -7.21
N LEU A 286 19.59 7.44 -6.18
CA LEU A 286 18.79 8.57 -5.69
C LEU A 286 19.63 9.62 -4.93
N SER A 287 20.88 9.30 -4.59
CA SER A 287 21.77 10.17 -3.81
C SER A 287 22.59 11.17 -4.63
N SER A 288 22.60 11.07 -5.96
CA SER A 288 23.47 11.91 -6.82
C SER A 288 23.00 13.34 -7.02
N THR A 289 21.80 13.72 -6.55
CA THR A 289 21.32 15.11 -6.61
C THR A 289 21.80 15.96 -5.44
N GLY A 290 22.54 15.42 -4.47
CA GLY A 290 23.00 16.19 -3.31
C GLY A 290 21.87 16.67 -2.38
N ASN A 291 20.60 16.38 -2.71
CA ASN A 291 19.46 16.71 -1.87
C ASN A 291 19.40 15.75 -0.67
N THR A 292 20.10 16.14 0.37
CA THR A 292 20.00 15.62 1.74
C THR A 292 18.57 15.72 2.32
N GLU A 293 17.67 16.44 1.66
CA GLU A 293 16.27 16.65 2.07
C GLU A 293 15.43 15.37 2.10
N PHE A 294 15.77 14.35 1.30
CA PHE A 294 15.11 13.03 1.33
C PHE A 294 15.90 11.97 2.09
N ARG A 295 17.08 12.33 2.61
CA ARG A 295 17.77 11.49 3.58
C ARG A 295 17.04 11.67 4.91
N TRP A 296 16.21 10.69 5.23
CA TRP A 296 15.67 10.48 6.58
C TRP A 296 16.70 10.72 7.72
N PRO A 297 18.03 10.48 7.53
CA PRO A 297 19.01 10.77 8.58
C PRO A 297 19.62 12.20 8.64
N ALA A 298 19.42 13.13 7.69
CA ALA A 298 20.39 14.24 7.53
C ALA A 298 20.27 15.48 8.45
N VAL A 299 19.27 15.62 9.34
CA VAL A 299 19.11 16.84 10.17
C VAL A 299 19.04 16.56 11.68
N SER A 300 19.60 15.45 12.16
CA SER A 300 19.54 15.10 13.58
C SER A 300 20.92 14.84 14.15
N VAL A 301 21.48 15.84 14.84
CA VAL A 301 22.73 15.71 15.62
C VAL A 301 22.55 14.82 16.87
N LEU A 302 21.30 14.47 17.24
CA LEU A 302 20.94 13.56 18.35
C LEU A 302 19.70 12.72 18.00
N ASN A 303 19.86 11.39 17.91
CA ASN A 303 18.86 10.41 17.45
C ASN A 303 17.47 10.52 18.13
N ARG A 304 16.42 10.63 17.31
CA ARG A 304 15.02 10.77 17.74
C ARG A 304 14.47 9.45 18.29
N TYR A 305 13.78 9.50 19.43
CA TYR A 305 12.92 8.42 19.88
C TYR A 305 11.56 8.50 19.18
N GLY A 306 11.21 7.47 18.40
CA GLY A 306 9.88 7.33 17.83
C GLY A 306 8.84 7.15 18.93
N ILE A 307 8.06 8.19 19.22
CA ILE A 307 6.97 8.17 20.21
C ILE A 307 5.98 7.02 19.92
N PHE A 308 5.89 6.61 18.65
CA PHE A 308 5.10 5.47 18.20
C PHE A 308 5.65 4.13 18.70
N THR A 309 6.96 3.91 18.78
CA THR A 309 7.58 2.67 19.31
C THR A 309 7.27 2.49 20.81
N LEU A 310 7.28 3.58 21.58
CA LEU A 310 6.89 3.57 22.99
C LEU A 310 5.39 3.30 23.18
N PHE A 311 4.50 3.94 22.43
CA PHE A 311 3.06 3.66 22.50
C PHE A 311 2.69 2.26 22.02
N SER A 312 3.47 1.75 21.07
CA SER A 312 3.39 0.42 20.50
C SER A 312 3.77 -0.63 21.55
N VAL A 313 4.94 -0.50 22.19
CA VAL A 313 5.38 -1.38 23.29
C VAL A 313 4.47 -1.27 24.51
N LEU A 314 4.02 -0.06 24.88
CA LEU A 314 3.06 0.15 25.96
C LEU A 314 1.72 -0.53 25.63
N GLY A 315 1.24 -0.40 24.39
CA GLY A 315 0.05 -1.08 23.90
C GLY A 315 0.16 -2.59 24.00
N PHE A 316 1.32 -3.16 23.66
CA PHE A 316 1.63 -4.59 23.80
C PHE A 316 1.65 -5.05 25.27
N LEU A 317 2.32 -4.31 26.15
CA LEU A 317 2.36 -4.61 27.58
C LEU A 317 0.97 -4.54 28.22
N MET A 318 0.16 -3.55 27.84
CA MET A 318 -1.25 -3.44 28.27
C MET A 318 -2.10 -4.59 27.72
N LEU A 319 -1.78 -5.11 26.54
CA LEU A 319 -2.46 -6.24 25.93
C LEU A 319 -2.17 -7.57 26.64
N ILE A 320 -0.93 -7.76 27.08
CA ILE A 320 -0.47 -8.94 27.84
C ILE A 320 -1.00 -8.89 29.28
N GLY A 321 -1.00 -7.71 29.90
CA GLY A 321 -1.41 -7.52 31.30
C GLY A 321 -2.89 -7.81 31.60
N LYS A 322 -3.77 -7.87 30.59
CA LYS A 322 -5.17 -8.28 30.76
C LYS A 322 -5.40 -9.70 30.24
N ARG A 323 -5.51 -10.67 31.16
CA ARG A 323 -5.98 -12.07 31.01
C ARG A 323 -6.54 -12.38 29.61
N MET A 324 -5.71 -13.03 28.80
CA MET A 324 -5.85 -13.09 27.33
C MET A 324 -7.09 -13.87 26.85
N ARG A 325 -7.90 -13.20 26.04
CA ARG A 325 -8.72 -13.86 25.00
C ARG A 325 -7.93 -13.79 23.68
N PHE A 326 -8.00 -14.83 22.84
CA PHE A 326 -7.40 -14.98 21.48
C PHE A 326 -7.18 -13.70 20.65
N ARG A 327 -8.07 -12.71 20.82
CA ARG A 327 -8.06 -11.40 20.18
C ARG A 327 -6.80 -10.58 20.48
N SER A 328 -6.30 -10.65 21.72
CA SER A 328 -5.10 -9.94 22.15
C SER A 328 -3.85 -10.61 21.59
N SER A 329 -3.75 -11.93 21.64
CA SER A 329 -2.56 -12.66 21.19
C SER A 329 -2.28 -12.48 19.68
N VAL A 330 -3.30 -12.49 18.83
CA VAL A 330 -3.13 -12.23 17.38
C VAL A 330 -2.68 -10.80 17.10
N PHE A 331 -3.27 -9.82 17.78
CA PHE A 331 -2.88 -8.42 17.61
C PHE A 331 -1.46 -8.21 18.12
N ALA A 332 -1.11 -8.76 19.29
CA ALA A 332 0.23 -8.73 19.85
C ALA A 332 1.26 -9.40 18.93
N ILE A 333 0.93 -10.54 18.31
CA ILE A 333 1.84 -11.23 17.37
C ILE A 333 1.97 -10.45 16.06
N LEU A 334 0.89 -9.98 15.45
CA LEU A 334 0.95 -9.16 14.23
C LEU A 334 1.66 -7.83 14.48
N PHE A 335 1.51 -7.30 15.68
CA PHE A 335 2.18 -6.10 16.15
C PHE A 335 3.68 -6.34 16.40
N LEU A 336 4.04 -7.44 17.09
CA LEU A 336 5.43 -7.90 17.22
C LEU A 336 6.05 -8.18 15.86
N TRP A 337 5.29 -8.74 14.93
CA TRP A 337 5.72 -8.97 13.56
C TRP A 337 5.91 -7.65 12.84
N SER A 338 5.01 -6.68 12.98
CA SER A 338 5.21 -5.33 12.42
C SER A 338 6.40 -4.61 13.05
N ILE A 339 6.69 -4.84 14.33
CA ILE A 339 7.93 -4.41 14.99
C ILE A 339 9.12 -5.08 14.29
N VAL A 340 9.16 -6.40 14.17
CA VAL A 340 10.27 -7.12 13.53
C VAL A 340 10.47 -6.72 12.06
N LEU A 341 9.39 -6.43 11.32
CA LEU A 341 9.45 -6.04 9.92
C LEU A 341 9.77 -4.55 9.70
N LEU A 342 9.62 -3.70 10.73
CA LEU A 342 9.75 -2.24 10.62
C LEU A 342 10.79 -1.64 11.60
N LEU A 343 11.39 -2.44 12.49
CA LEU A 343 12.54 -2.05 13.30
C LEU A 343 13.82 -2.33 12.51
N GLY A 344 14.63 -1.30 12.35
CA GLY A 344 16.02 -1.43 11.96
C GLY A 344 16.93 -1.68 13.16
N ALA A 345 18.22 -1.93 12.91
CA ALA A 345 19.24 -2.00 13.97
C ALA A 345 19.29 -0.72 14.83
N ASP A 346 18.91 0.42 14.25
CA ASP A 346 18.83 1.74 14.90
C ASP A 346 17.74 1.82 16.00
N ASP A 347 16.79 0.89 16.00
CA ASP A 347 15.66 0.84 16.94
C ASP A 347 15.91 -0.05 18.19
N ILE A 348 17.07 -0.72 18.30
CA ILE A 348 17.41 -1.67 19.38
C ILE A 348 18.66 -1.21 20.18
N PRO A 349 18.54 -0.80 21.47
CA PRO A 349 19.60 -0.10 22.22
C PRO A 349 20.99 -0.75 22.33
N PRO A 350 21.16 -2.08 22.49
CA PRO A 350 22.48 -2.72 22.52
C PRO A 350 23.05 -3.09 21.14
N LEU A 351 22.29 -2.87 20.05
CA LEU A 351 22.74 -3.07 18.66
C LEU A 351 23.12 -1.75 17.96
N ARG A 352 22.95 -0.63 18.69
CA ARG A 352 23.75 0.57 18.53
C ARG A 352 25.18 0.29 18.95
#